data_AF-A0A6J7ELP1-F1
#
_entry.id   AF-A0A6J7ELP1-F1
#
_cell.length_a   1.000
_cell.length_b   1.000
_cell.length_c   1.000
_cell.angle_alpha   90.00
_cell.angle_beta   90.00
_cell.angle_gamma   90.00
#
_symmetry.space_group_name_H-M   'P 1'
#
loop_
_entity.id
_entity.type
_entity.pdbx_description
1 polymer ?
#
loop_
_entity_poly.entity_id
_entity_poly.type
_entity_poly.pdbx_seq_one_letter_code
_entity_poly.pdbx_strand_id
1 'polypeptide(L)'
;MIWSGGMAWIADFPDPSNFWGPILGCGGTGAGGWNWSKYCNKALDADATKADSMTDPKDADARVELWKSVFTRAMDEAPWIPIFNEKRITMKSSRLGGDDSLFVDPVHIPVNYDHVFIK
;
A
#
# COMPACT_ATOMS: atom_id res chain seq x y z
N MET A 1 5.34 1.64 22.92
CA MET A 1 4.53 0.95 21.90
C MET A 1 3.41 1.91 21.51
N ILE A 2 3.51 2.57 20.37
CA ILE A 2 2.44 3.46 19.90
C ILE A 2 1.41 2.55 19.24
N TRP A 3 0.20 2.51 19.79
CA TRP A 3 -0.99 2.01 19.10
C TRP A 3 -2.06 3.07 19.29
N SER A 4 -2.23 3.90 18.28
CA SER A 4 -3.50 4.53 17.97
C SER A 4 -3.84 4.05 16.56
N GLY A 5 -5.12 3.80 16.25
CA GLY A 5 -5.59 3.28 14.96
C GLY A 5 -5.25 4.11 13.72
N GLY A 6 -4.32 5.07 13.81
CA GLY A 6 -3.79 5.87 12.71
C GLY A 6 -2.49 5.36 12.08
N MET A 7 -1.94 4.21 12.49
CA MET A 7 -0.81 3.57 11.80
C MET A 7 -1.28 2.41 10.90
N ALA A 8 -2.32 2.67 10.12
CA ALA A 8 -2.76 1.77 9.05
C ALA A 8 -2.42 2.42 7.72
N TRP A 9 -2.28 1.60 6.68
CA TRP A 9 -2.08 2.07 5.32
C TRP A 9 -3.02 1.32 4.40
N ILE A 10 -3.68 2.04 3.52
CA ILE A 10 -4.47 1.49 2.42
C ILE A 10 -3.75 1.87 1.13
N ALA A 11 -3.71 0.96 0.17
CA ALA A 11 -3.02 1.24 -1.08
C ALA A 11 -3.72 2.35 -1.88
N ASP A 12 -3.03 3.47 -2.11
CA ASP A 12 -3.45 4.57 -2.98
C ASP A 12 -3.35 4.21 -4.47
N PHE A 13 -2.51 3.23 -4.81
CA PHE A 13 -2.39 2.63 -6.13
C PHE A 13 -1.84 1.20 -5.98
N PRO A 14 -2.11 0.29 -6.96
CA PRO A 14 -1.85 -1.13 -6.81
C PRO A 14 -0.37 -1.49 -7.08
N ASP A 15 0.55 -0.85 -6.38
CA ASP A 15 1.98 -1.08 -6.52
C ASP A 15 2.66 -1.29 -5.15
N PRO A 16 3.61 -2.24 -5.02
CA PRO A 16 4.34 -2.43 -3.77
C PRO A 16 5.09 -1.19 -3.29
N SER A 17 5.52 -0.30 -4.20
CA SER A 17 6.20 0.94 -3.84
C SER A 17 5.34 1.85 -2.97
N ASN A 18 4.00 1.77 -3.09
CA ASN A 18 3.09 2.54 -2.28
C ASN A 18 3.12 2.15 -0.79
N PHE A 19 3.53 0.93 -0.46
CA PHE A 19 3.79 0.50 0.93
C PHE A 19 5.25 0.69 1.34
N TRP A 20 6.20 0.74 0.39
CA TRP A 20 7.59 0.99 0.77
C TRP A 20 7.84 2.47 1.02
N GLY A 21 7.75 3.30 -0.03
CA GLY A 21 8.23 4.69 0.00
C GLY A 21 7.69 5.52 1.18
N PRO A 22 6.36 5.57 1.40
CA PRO A 22 5.76 6.41 2.44
C PRO A 22 5.97 5.92 3.88
N ILE A 23 5.92 4.60 4.12
CA ILE A 23 5.79 4.02 5.47
C ILE A 23 6.95 3.13 5.92
N LEU A 24 7.83 2.70 5.01
CA LEU A 24 9.02 1.90 5.35
C LEU A 24 10.34 2.42 4.80
N GLY A 25 10.31 3.12 3.66
CA GLY A 25 11.49 3.64 3.02
C GLY A 25 12.13 4.73 3.85
N CYS A 26 13.42 4.97 3.61
CA CYS A 26 14.17 6.01 4.31
C CYS A 26 13.56 7.41 4.08
N GLY A 27 12.99 7.65 2.89
CA GLY A 27 12.30 8.90 2.54
C GLY A 27 11.11 9.24 3.44
N GLY A 28 10.41 8.21 3.97
CA GLY A 28 9.27 8.39 4.86
C GLY A 28 9.63 8.80 6.29
N THR A 29 10.92 8.79 6.67
CA THR A 29 11.35 9.07 8.07
C THR A 29 11.39 10.55 8.42
N GLY A 30 11.42 11.43 7.41
CA GLY A 30 11.55 12.88 7.55
C GLY A 30 10.37 13.56 8.23
N ALA A 31 10.48 14.88 8.44
CA ALA A 31 9.38 15.67 8.97
C ALA A 31 8.17 15.61 8.03
N GLY A 32 6.99 15.28 8.57
CA GLY A 32 5.77 15.06 7.79
C GLY A 32 5.68 13.70 7.08
N GLY A 33 6.71 12.85 7.18
CA GLY A 33 6.70 11.50 6.62
C GLY A 33 5.91 10.50 7.48
N TRP A 34 5.39 9.47 6.82
CA TRP A 34 4.52 8.46 7.43
C TRP A 34 5.24 7.19 7.90
N ASN A 35 6.57 7.13 7.78
CA ASN A 35 7.36 6.07 8.40
C ASN A 35 7.55 6.38 9.89
N TRP A 36 6.58 5.94 10.70
CA TRP A 36 6.55 6.19 12.15
C TRP A 36 7.47 5.25 12.93
N SER A 37 7.88 4.13 12.33
CA SER A 37 8.90 3.25 12.91
C SER A 37 10.30 3.89 12.93
N LYS A 38 10.49 4.97 12.14
CA LYS A 38 11.79 5.60 11.88
C LYS A 38 12.83 4.61 11.33
N TYR A 39 12.35 3.53 10.72
CA TYR A 39 13.15 2.53 10.06
C TYR A 39 13.85 3.11 8.84
N CYS A 40 15.14 2.84 8.69
CA CYS A 40 15.88 3.16 7.47
C CYS A 40 17.04 2.18 7.31
N ASN A 41 16.84 1.19 6.44
CA ASN A 41 17.90 0.33 5.94
C ASN A 41 18.28 0.77 4.52
N LYS A 42 19.44 1.41 4.36
CA LYS A 42 19.89 1.97 3.08
C LYS A 42 20.09 0.92 1.99
N ALA A 43 20.41 -0.33 2.35
CA ALA A 43 20.57 -1.40 1.37
C ALA A 43 19.21 -1.85 0.82
N LEU A 44 18.22 -2.04 1.70
CA LEU A 44 16.86 -2.35 1.27
C LEU A 44 16.22 -1.19 0.49
N ASP A 45 16.50 0.06 0.88
CA ASP A 45 15.98 1.24 0.18
C ASP A 45 16.56 1.37 -1.25
N ALA A 46 17.82 0.97 -1.46
CA ALA A 46 18.42 0.89 -2.79
C ALA A 46 17.80 -0.24 -3.63
N ASP A 47 17.56 -1.41 -3.05
CA ASP A 47 16.86 -2.51 -3.72
C ASP A 47 15.41 -2.15 -4.07
N ALA A 48 14.71 -1.46 -3.18
CA ALA A 48 13.37 -0.93 -3.42
C ALA A 48 13.36 0.09 -4.56
N THR A 49 14.31 1.03 -4.56
CA THR A 49 14.47 2.01 -5.66
C THR A 49 14.72 1.31 -7.00
N LYS A 50 15.55 0.26 -6.99
CA LYS A 50 15.79 -0.56 -8.18
C LYS A 50 14.51 -1.25 -8.65
N ALA A 51 13.75 -1.88 -7.76
CA ALA A 51 12.47 -2.52 -8.10
C ALA A 51 11.44 -1.53 -8.64
N ASP A 52 11.36 -0.33 -8.05
CA ASP A 52 10.48 0.73 -8.51
C ASP A 52 10.87 1.26 -9.90
N SER A 53 12.17 1.27 -10.21
CA SER A 53 12.70 1.71 -11.51
C SER A 53 12.55 0.67 -12.63
N MET A 54 12.15 -0.57 -12.32
CA MET A 54 11.92 -1.63 -13.32
C MET A 54 10.57 -1.42 -14.01
N THR A 55 10.60 -0.67 -15.12
CA THR A 55 9.40 -0.24 -15.86
C THR A 55 9.16 -1.01 -17.15
N ASP A 56 10.13 -1.78 -17.66
CA ASP A 56 9.93 -2.64 -18.83
C ASP A 56 9.03 -3.83 -18.44
N PRO A 57 7.91 -4.08 -19.15
CA PRO A 57 7.05 -5.24 -18.88
C PRO A 57 7.77 -6.58 -18.87
N LYS A 58 8.91 -6.72 -19.57
CA LYS A 58 9.73 -7.95 -19.57
C LYS A 58 10.36 -8.23 -18.20
N ASP A 59 10.52 -7.20 -17.38
CA ASP A 59 11.15 -7.27 -16.06
C ASP A 59 10.11 -7.51 -14.94
N ALA A 60 8.82 -7.67 -15.28
CA ALA A 60 7.73 -7.75 -14.29
C ALA A 60 7.96 -8.84 -13.23
N ASP A 61 8.37 -10.04 -13.63
CA ASP A 61 8.63 -11.14 -12.69
C ASP A 61 9.84 -10.83 -11.79
N ALA A 62 10.92 -10.33 -12.37
CA ALA A 62 12.12 -9.95 -11.62
C ALA A 62 11.85 -8.80 -10.64
N ARG A 63 10.98 -7.85 -11.03
CA ARG A 63 10.50 -6.76 -10.18
C ARG A 63 9.73 -7.28 -8.97
N VAL A 64 8.78 -8.20 -9.21
CA VAL A 64 7.99 -8.84 -8.14
C VAL A 64 8.89 -9.61 -7.18
N GLU A 65 9.86 -10.38 -7.68
CA GLU A 65 10.79 -11.12 -6.82
C GLU A 65 11.70 -10.18 -6.00
N LEU A 66 12.15 -9.07 -6.57
CA LEU A 66 12.93 -8.07 -5.83
C LEU A 66 12.09 -7.41 -4.73
N TRP A 67 10.85 -7.01 -5.01
CA TRP A 67 9.95 -6.49 -4.00
C TRP A 67 9.68 -7.49 -2.87
N LYS A 68 9.39 -8.77 -3.19
CA LYS A 68 9.24 -9.82 -2.18
C LYS A 68 10.47 -9.90 -1.27
N SER A 69 11.67 -9.92 -1.85
CA SER A 69 12.93 -9.96 -1.11
C SER A 69 13.12 -8.74 -0.20
N VAL A 70 12.76 -7.54 -0.66
CA VAL A 70 12.80 -6.30 0.13
C VAL A 70 11.88 -6.42 1.36
N PHE A 71 10.61 -6.78 1.17
CA PHE A 71 9.66 -6.89 2.28
C PHE A 71 9.99 -8.04 3.23
N THR A 72 10.42 -9.21 2.76
CA THR A 72 10.82 -10.33 3.63
C THR A 72 12.01 -9.95 4.51
N ARG A 73 13.07 -9.34 3.94
CA ARG A 73 14.22 -8.91 4.73
C ARG A 73 13.89 -7.78 5.69
N ALA A 74 13.00 -6.86 5.30
CA ALA A 74 12.51 -5.86 6.24
C ALA A 74 11.76 -6.52 7.41
N MET A 75 10.96 -7.56 7.16
CA MET A 75 10.27 -8.31 8.22
C MET A 75 11.23 -9.03 9.17
N ASP A 76 12.39 -9.50 8.71
CA ASP A 76 13.44 -10.07 9.58
C ASP A 76 13.98 -9.05 10.58
N GLU A 77 13.97 -7.76 10.23
CA GLU A 77 14.38 -6.65 11.10
C GLU A 77 13.22 -6.11 11.98
N ALA A 78 12.01 -6.63 11.77
CA ALA A 78 10.79 -6.32 12.52
C ALA A 78 10.53 -4.81 12.80
N PRO A 79 10.59 -3.90 11.80
CA PRO A 79 10.27 -2.48 12.00
C PRO A 79 8.79 -2.24 12.36
N TRP A 80 7.95 -3.26 12.17
CA TRP A 80 6.52 -3.27 12.40
C TRP A 80 6.03 -4.72 12.52
N ILE A 81 4.85 -4.88 13.15
CA ILE A 81 4.18 -6.17 13.36
C ILE A 81 2.84 -6.10 12.63
N PRO A 82 2.74 -6.64 11.40
CA PRO A 82 1.46 -6.70 10.67
C PRO A 82 0.45 -7.55 11.44
N ILE A 83 -0.76 -7.03 11.67
CA ILE A 83 -1.79 -7.72 12.46
C ILE A 83 -2.87 -8.34 11.55
N PHE A 84 -3.40 -7.57 10.60
CA PHE A 84 -4.43 -8.01 9.67
C PHE A 84 -4.40 -7.17 8.39
N ASN A 85 -5.00 -7.70 7.33
CA ASN A 85 -5.42 -6.93 6.16
C ASN A 85 -6.93 -6.74 6.24
N GLU A 86 -7.41 -5.51 6.11
CA GLU A 86 -8.84 -5.21 6.27
C GLU A 86 -9.68 -5.86 5.16
N LYS A 87 -10.89 -6.32 5.53
CA LYS A 87 -11.91 -6.69 4.55
C LYS A 87 -12.83 -5.50 4.34
N ARG A 88 -12.86 -4.95 3.13
CA ARG A 88 -13.76 -3.86 2.78
C ARG A 88 -15.19 -4.37 2.63
N ILE A 89 -16.12 -3.78 3.39
CA ILE A 89 -17.54 -4.11 3.37
C ILE A 89 -18.32 -2.80 3.27
N THR A 90 -19.19 -2.71 2.27
CA THR A 90 -19.99 -1.50 2.02
C THR A 90 -21.47 -1.85 1.99
N MET A 91 -22.30 -1.00 2.61
CA MET A 91 -23.76 -1.09 2.57
C MET A 91 -24.29 -0.05 1.58
N LYS A 92 -25.22 -0.44 0.70
CA LYS A 92 -25.87 0.48 -0.25
C LYS A 92 -27.39 0.34 -0.25
N SER A 93 -28.08 1.42 -0.60
CA SER A 93 -29.52 1.40 -0.89
C SER A 93 -29.79 0.55 -2.13
N SER A 94 -30.93 -0.15 -2.17
CA SER A 94 -31.40 -0.86 -3.37
C SER A 94 -31.60 0.06 -4.57
N ARG A 95 -31.78 1.38 -4.34
CA ARG A 95 -31.90 2.42 -5.36
C ARG A 95 -30.58 2.77 -6.05
N LEU A 96 -29.44 2.33 -5.51
CA LEU A 96 -28.12 2.68 -6.05
C LEU A 96 -27.71 1.69 -7.15
N GLY A 97 -27.49 2.22 -8.34
CA GLY A 97 -26.95 1.55 -9.54
C GLY A 97 -25.45 1.81 -9.73
N GLY A 98 -24.87 1.06 -10.66
CA GLY A 98 -23.42 0.88 -10.81
C GLY A 98 -23.03 -0.58 -10.60
N ASP A 99 -21.86 -0.96 -11.11
CA ASP A 99 -21.28 -2.28 -10.88
C ASP A 99 -20.97 -2.50 -9.39
N ASP A 100 -21.16 -3.71 -8.88
CA ASP A 100 -20.96 -4.01 -7.46
C ASP A 100 -19.50 -3.80 -7.01
N SER A 101 -18.54 -3.96 -7.93
CA SER A 101 -17.12 -3.72 -7.66
C SER A 101 -16.81 -2.28 -7.31
N LEU A 102 -17.58 -1.30 -7.80
CA LEU A 102 -17.37 0.13 -7.51
C LEU A 102 -17.53 0.47 -6.03
N PHE A 103 -18.34 -0.31 -5.30
CA PHE A 103 -18.63 -0.06 -3.88
C PHE A 103 -17.57 -0.68 -2.95
N VAL A 104 -16.71 -1.53 -3.47
CA VAL A 104 -15.64 -2.22 -2.72
C VAL A 104 -14.28 -2.03 -3.38
N ASP A 105 -14.14 -1.06 -4.27
CA ASP A 105 -12.89 -0.72 -4.93
C ASP A 105 -11.81 -0.43 -3.86
N PRO A 106 -10.65 -1.10 -3.91
CA PRO A 106 -9.62 -0.96 -2.90
C PRO A 106 -8.89 0.39 -2.96
N VAL A 107 -8.98 1.11 -4.07
CA VAL A 107 -8.22 2.35 -4.36
C VAL A 107 -9.15 3.57 -4.43
N HIS A 108 -10.33 3.45 -5.05
CA HIS A 108 -11.29 4.55 -5.16
C HIS A 108 -12.17 4.67 -3.91
N ILE A 109 -11.67 5.38 -2.90
CA ILE A 109 -12.32 5.53 -1.59
C ILE A 109 -13.15 6.84 -1.51
N PRO A 110 -14.37 6.81 -0.94
CA PRO A 110 -15.11 5.62 -0.49
C PRO A 110 -15.74 4.81 -1.63
N VAL A 111 -16.15 5.50 -2.70
CA VAL A 111 -16.78 4.95 -3.92
C VAL A 111 -16.44 5.90 -5.08
N ASN A 112 -16.25 5.36 -6.29
CA ASN A 112 -16.14 6.19 -7.49
C ASN A 112 -17.53 6.73 -7.90
N TYR A 113 -17.83 7.97 -7.52
CA TYR A 113 -19.15 8.58 -7.69
C TYR A 113 -19.55 8.88 -9.15
N ASP A 114 -18.59 8.91 -10.07
CA ASP A 114 -18.87 9.16 -11.50
C ASP A 114 -19.54 7.97 -12.19
N HIS A 115 -19.46 6.78 -11.58
CA HIS A 115 -19.99 5.53 -12.13
C HIS A 115 -21.18 4.96 -11.34
N VAL A 116 -21.67 5.69 -10.33
CA VAL A 116 -22.86 5.30 -9.56
C VAL A 116 -24.02 6.23 -9.90
N PHE A 117 -25.23 5.69 -9.89
CA PHE A 117 -26.43 6.43 -10.28
C PHE A 117 -27.65 5.96 -9.50
N ILE A 118 -28.75 6.70 -9.57
CA ILE A 118 -30.04 6.29 -9.02
C ILE A 118 -30.78 5.47 -10.09
N LYS A 119 -31.15 4.23 -9.75
CA LYS A 119 -31.97 3.34 -10.58
C LYS A 119 -33.41 3.81 -10.67
#